data_AF-M1AM78-F1
#
_entry.id   AF-M1AM78-F1
#
_cell.length_a   1.000
_cell.length_b   1.000
_cell.length_c   1.000
_cell.angle_alpha   90.00
_cell.angle_beta   90.00
_cell.angle_gamma   90.00
#
_symmetry.space_group_name_H-M   'P 1'
#
loop_
_entity.id
_entity.type
_entity.pdbx_description
1 polymer ?
#
loop_
_entity_poly.entity_id
_entity_poly.type
_entity_poly.pdbx_seq_one_letter_code
_entity_poly.pdbx_strand_id
1 'polypeptide(L)'
;MCILVNAVKRQPMELPLEGRVSNALVEVGPSITLASLSEVLAFAVGSFIPMPACRVFSMFAALAVLLDFLLQVTAFVALICFDFLRAEDNRIDCFPCIKVFGSNADPEKGNQQRKPGLLVRYMKDIHAPILSLWGVKLVVICVFAAFALASIALCTRIEPGLEQQIVLPRDSYLQGYFNNISEYLRIGPPLYFVVKNYNFSSESRQTNQLCSISQCDSDSLLNEISRASLVPESSYIAKPAASWLDDFLVWMSPEAFGCCRKFTNSSFCPPDDQPPCCSPSSGSCSSNGVCKDCTTCFRHSDLANGRPTTEQFREKLPWFLNALPSSDCAKGGNGAYTTNVELEGYEDGIIKASAFRTYHTPLNKQVDYVNSMRAAREFSSRVSDSLKMEVFPYAVFYMFFEQYLSIWRTALINLAIAIGAVFIVCLIITCSFWTSAIILLVLTMIVLDLMGVMAILNIQLNAVSVVNLVMAVGIAVEFCVHITHAFLVSSGDRNQRMKEALTTMGASVFSGITLTKLVGVIVLCFSRTEVFVVYYFQMYLALVLLGFLHGLIFLPVLLSIFGPPSRCVLVEKQEDRPSTSSQF
;
A
#
# COMPACT_ATOMS: atom_id res chain seq x y z
N MET A 1 19.65 3.20 -22.54
CA MET A 1 19.81 3.51 -24.01
C MET A 1 20.32 4.93 -24.34
N CYS A 2 19.58 6.01 -24.08
CA CYS A 2 19.92 7.38 -24.54
C CYS A 2 21.32 7.86 -24.08
N ILE A 3 21.71 7.52 -22.85
CA ILE A 3 23.01 7.89 -22.28
C ILE A 3 24.15 7.25 -23.08
N LEU A 4 24.02 5.97 -23.45
CA LEU A 4 25.01 5.22 -24.22
C LEU A 4 25.19 5.82 -25.63
N VAL A 5 24.09 6.09 -26.35
CA VAL A 5 24.17 6.71 -27.68
C VAL A 5 24.86 8.06 -27.64
N ASN A 6 24.53 8.89 -26.64
CA ASN A 6 25.18 10.19 -26.47
C ASN A 6 26.65 10.07 -26.05
N ALA A 7 27.06 9.01 -25.35
CA ALA A 7 28.46 8.74 -25.06
C ALA A 7 29.23 8.36 -26.33
N VAL A 8 28.71 7.45 -27.16
CA VAL A 8 29.35 7.06 -28.44
C VAL A 8 29.49 8.25 -29.39
N LYS A 9 28.50 9.16 -29.42
CA LYS A 9 28.56 10.39 -30.24
C LYS A 9 29.60 11.40 -29.74
N ARG A 10 30.03 11.32 -28.48
CA ARG A 10 31.04 12.22 -27.89
C ARG A 10 32.48 11.73 -28.11
N GLN A 11 32.68 10.44 -28.39
CA GLN A 11 34.00 9.87 -28.64
C GLN A 11 34.64 10.46 -29.92
N PRO A 12 35.98 10.62 -29.95
CA PRO A 12 36.67 11.21 -31.09
C PRO A 12 36.49 10.36 -32.36
N MET A 13 36.31 11.02 -33.50
CA MET A 13 36.04 10.39 -34.80
C MET A 13 37.25 9.64 -35.38
N GLU A 14 38.46 9.90 -34.86
CA GLU A 14 39.71 9.27 -35.31
C GLU A 14 39.83 7.81 -34.88
N LEU A 15 39.06 7.38 -33.87
CA LEU A 15 39.05 6.01 -33.39
C LEU A 15 38.17 5.11 -34.27
N PRO A 16 38.56 3.84 -34.49
CA PRO A 16 37.69 2.87 -35.14
C PRO A 16 36.37 2.72 -34.36
N LEU A 17 35.29 2.37 -35.05
CA LEU A 17 33.95 2.29 -34.46
C LEU A 17 33.91 1.39 -33.21
N GLU A 18 34.57 0.24 -33.27
CA GLU A 18 34.69 -0.69 -32.15
C GLU A 18 35.36 -0.03 -30.93
N GLY A 19 36.42 0.75 -31.15
CA GLY A 19 37.10 1.53 -30.11
C GLY A 19 36.21 2.62 -29.52
N ARG A 20 35.41 3.30 -30.34
CA ARG A 20 34.45 4.32 -29.88
C ARG A 20 33.35 3.72 -29.02
N VAL A 21 32.78 2.58 -29.44
CA VAL A 21 31.74 1.88 -28.67
C VAL A 21 32.32 1.31 -27.37
N SER A 22 33.51 0.70 -27.43
CA SER A 22 34.21 0.18 -26.26
C SER A 22 34.48 1.28 -25.22
N ASN A 23 35.07 2.40 -25.63
CA ASN A 23 35.36 3.52 -24.73
C ASN A 23 34.08 4.12 -24.11
N ALA A 24 33.02 4.26 -24.90
CA ALA A 24 31.73 4.73 -24.39
C ALA A 24 31.11 3.76 -23.36
N LEU A 25 31.26 2.45 -23.57
CA LEU A 25 30.80 1.43 -22.63
C LEU A 25 31.62 1.42 -21.34
N VAL A 26 32.93 1.66 -21.42
CA VAL A 26 33.79 1.83 -20.24
C VAL A 26 33.40 3.09 -19.45
N GLU A 27 33.13 4.21 -20.15
CA GLU A 27 32.75 5.48 -19.52
C GLU A 27 31.39 5.40 -18.79
N VAL A 28 30.39 4.77 -19.42
CA VAL A 28 28.99 4.87 -18.96
C VAL A 28 28.44 3.55 -18.41
N GLY A 29 28.98 2.41 -18.82
CA GLY A 29 28.55 1.07 -18.42
C GLY A 29 28.40 0.90 -16.91
N PRO A 30 29.40 1.27 -16.07
CA PRO A 30 29.29 1.16 -14.61
C PRO A 30 28.13 1.95 -14.01
N SER A 31 27.77 3.08 -14.62
CA SER A 31 26.62 3.88 -14.16
C SER A 31 25.28 3.25 -14.54
N ILE A 32 25.19 2.61 -15.72
CA ILE A 32 23.99 1.90 -16.18
C ILE A 32 23.78 0.62 -15.36
N THR A 33 24.85 -0.13 -15.08
CA THR A 33 24.79 -1.34 -14.25
C THR A 33 24.36 -1.00 -12.83
N LEU A 34 24.90 0.07 -12.25
CA LEU A 34 24.51 0.53 -10.91
C LEU A 34 23.02 0.87 -10.84
N ALA A 35 22.52 1.66 -11.79
CA ALA A 35 21.12 2.06 -11.82
C ALA A 35 20.20 0.85 -11.98
N SER A 36 20.47 0.00 -12.97
CA SER A 36 19.65 -1.19 -13.26
C SER A 36 19.63 -2.18 -12.08
N LEU A 37 20.77 -2.45 -11.45
CA LEU A 37 20.84 -3.36 -10.31
C LEU A 37 20.10 -2.79 -9.08
N SER A 38 20.22 -1.48 -8.86
CA SER A 38 19.50 -0.79 -7.79
C SER A 38 17.98 -0.86 -7.99
N GLU A 39 17.51 -0.68 -9.23
CA GLU A 39 16.09 -0.81 -9.58
C GLU A 39 15.59 -2.25 -9.40
N VAL A 40 16.32 -3.25 -9.93
CA VAL A 40 15.94 -4.66 -9.78
C VAL A 40 15.80 -5.04 -8.30
N LEU A 41 16.72 -4.62 -7.45
CA LEU A 41 16.64 -4.88 -6.02
C LEU A 41 15.49 -4.11 -5.35
N ALA A 42 15.28 -2.84 -5.69
CA ALA A 42 14.16 -2.06 -5.16
C ALA A 42 12.80 -2.71 -5.50
N PHE A 43 12.63 -3.17 -6.75
CA PHE A 43 11.44 -3.93 -7.15
C PHE A 43 11.36 -5.29 -6.45
N ALA A 44 12.48 -6.01 -6.30
CA ALA A 44 12.47 -7.29 -5.59
C ALA A 44 12.02 -7.14 -4.13
N VAL A 45 12.38 -6.04 -3.45
CA VAL A 45 11.90 -5.73 -2.09
C VAL A 45 10.39 -5.52 -2.05
N GLY A 46 9.78 -4.97 -3.10
CA GLY A 46 8.33 -4.86 -3.24
C GLY A 46 7.59 -6.22 -3.16
N SER A 47 8.27 -7.33 -3.42
CA SER A 47 7.68 -8.68 -3.30
C SER A 47 7.38 -9.10 -1.85
N PHE A 48 8.02 -8.48 -0.86
CA PHE A 48 7.75 -8.75 0.56
C PHE A 48 6.42 -8.17 1.05
N ILE A 49 5.78 -7.32 0.26
CA ILE A 49 4.45 -6.77 0.58
C ILE A 49 3.44 -7.93 0.69
N PRO A 50 2.62 -7.98 1.76
CA PRO A 50 1.66 -9.06 1.98
C PRO A 50 0.53 -9.08 0.94
N MET A 51 0.24 -7.94 0.28
CA MET A 51 -0.80 -7.86 -0.74
C MET A 51 -0.39 -8.61 -2.03
N PRO A 52 -1.13 -9.66 -2.45
CA PRO A 52 -0.74 -10.51 -3.57
C PRO A 52 -0.56 -9.78 -4.90
N ALA A 53 -1.46 -8.85 -5.24
CA ALA A 53 -1.37 -8.09 -6.49
C ALA A 53 -0.07 -7.26 -6.57
N CYS A 54 0.27 -6.58 -5.47
CA CYS A 54 1.50 -5.79 -5.36
C CYS A 54 2.76 -6.66 -5.43
N ARG A 55 2.73 -7.85 -4.80
CA ARG A 55 3.82 -8.83 -4.84
C ARG A 55 4.08 -9.31 -6.26
N VAL A 56 3.04 -9.73 -6.98
CA VAL A 56 3.14 -10.22 -8.36
C VAL A 56 3.63 -9.12 -9.29
N PHE A 57 3.07 -7.92 -9.19
CA PHE A 57 3.54 -6.75 -9.94
C PHE A 57 5.05 -6.49 -9.73
N SER A 58 5.49 -6.50 -8.47
CA SER A 58 6.89 -6.24 -8.11
C SER A 58 7.84 -7.31 -8.65
N MET A 59 7.43 -8.59 -8.62
CA MET A 59 8.21 -9.70 -9.20
C MET A 59 8.36 -9.56 -10.71
N PHE A 60 7.27 -9.25 -11.42
CA PHE A 60 7.32 -9.03 -12.87
C PHE A 60 8.16 -7.81 -13.24
N ALA A 61 8.04 -6.71 -12.49
CA ALA A 61 8.84 -5.51 -12.70
C ALA A 61 10.34 -5.78 -12.50
N ALA A 62 10.72 -6.49 -11.43
CA ALA A 62 12.12 -6.85 -11.19
C ALA A 62 12.70 -7.71 -12.33
N LEU A 63 11.95 -8.69 -12.80
CA LEU A 63 12.37 -9.54 -13.93
C LEU A 63 12.43 -8.73 -15.24
N ALA A 64 11.46 -7.86 -15.50
CA ALA A 64 11.41 -7.04 -16.71
C ALA A 64 12.60 -6.08 -16.78
N VAL A 65 12.94 -5.39 -15.68
CA VAL A 65 14.11 -4.49 -15.62
C VAL A 65 15.41 -5.26 -15.78
N LEU A 66 15.52 -6.46 -15.19
CA LEU A 66 16.69 -7.31 -15.37
C LEU A 66 16.87 -7.73 -16.85
N LEU A 67 15.79 -8.18 -17.49
CA LEU A 67 15.81 -8.56 -18.91
C LEU A 67 16.09 -7.35 -19.81
N ASP A 68 15.50 -6.19 -19.51
CA ASP A 68 15.79 -4.94 -20.22
C ASP A 68 17.27 -4.58 -20.12
N PHE A 69 17.88 -4.65 -18.94
CA PHE A 69 19.30 -4.42 -18.76
C PHE A 69 20.17 -5.39 -19.60
N LEU A 70 19.85 -6.69 -19.59
CA LEU A 70 20.58 -7.68 -20.38
C LEU A 70 20.47 -7.41 -21.89
N LEU A 71 19.27 -7.07 -22.38
CA LEU A 71 19.04 -6.70 -23.77
C LEU A 71 19.72 -5.38 -24.14
N GLN A 72 19.78 -4.41 -23.22
CA GLN A 72 20.45 -3.13 -23.43
C GLN A 72 21.97 -3.25 -23.53
N VAL A 73 22.61 -4.12 -22.76
CA VAL A 73 24.07 -4.31 -22.81
C VAL A 73 24.49 -5.23 -23.95
N THR A 74 23.61 -6.08 -24.45
CA THR A 74 23.91 -7.03 -25.54
C THR A 74 23.34 -6.58 -26.88
N ALA A 75 22.05 -6.81 -27.11
CA ALA A 75 21.37 -6.58 -28.38
C ALA A 75 21.41 -5.10 -28.80
N PHE A 76 21.16 -4.18 -27.87
CA PHE A 76 21.16 -2.75 -28.19
C PHE A 76 22.55 -2.21 -28.53
N VAL A 77 23.62 -2.70 -27.87
CA VAL A 77 25.00 -2.34 -28.24
C VAL A 77 25.32 -2.82 -29.66
N ALA A 78 24.92 -4.05 -30.01
CA ALA A 78 25.09 -4.56 -31.38
C ALA A 78 24.33 -3.70 -32.40
N LEU A 79 23.09 -3.32 -32.11
CA LEU A 79 22.29 -2.44 -32.97
C LEU A 79 22.91 -1.05 -33.13
N ILE A 80 23.52 -0.49 -32.08
CA ILE A 80 24.29 0.75 -32.19
C ILE A 80 25.44 0.58 -33.19
N CYS A 81 26.22 -0.50 -33.09
CA CYS A 81 27.30 -0.74 -34.04
C CYS A 81 26.78 -0.79 -35.49
N PHE A 82 25.68 -1.51 -35.75
CA PHE A 82 25.07 -1.54 -37.07
C PHE A 82 24.55 -0.18 -37.55
N ASP A 83 23.96 0.62 -36.66
CA ASP A 83 23.48 1.96 -37.00
C ASP A 83 24.61 2.92 -37.36
N PHE A 84 25.73 2.86 -36.63
CA PHE A 84 26.91 3.67 -36.96
C PHE A 84 27.59 3.21 -38.25
N LEU A 85 27.68 1.90 -38.51
CA LEU A 85 28.16 1.38 -39.80
C LEU A 85 27.29 1.86 -40.96
N ARG A 86 25.96 1.83 -40.79
CA ARG A 86 24.99 2.36 -41.77
C ARG A 86 25.20 3.86 -42.00
N ALA A 87 25.43 4.62 -40.93
CA ALA A 87 25.65 6.07 -40.99
C ALA A 87 26.98 6.42 -41.68
N GLU A 88 28.06 5.67 -41.43
CA GLU A 88 29.35 5.81 -42.12
C GLU A 88 29.24 5.46 -43.61
N ASP A 89 28.38 4.50 -43.96
CA ASP A 89 28.03 4.12 -45.33
C ASP A 89 27.14 5.15 -46.07
N ASN A 90 26.79 6.28 -45.44
CA ASN A 90 25.90 7.33 -45.96
C ASN A 90 24.53 6.80 -46.44
N ARG A 91 23.97 5.81 -45.74
CA ARG A 91 22.62 5.27 -46.02
C ARG A 91 21.58 5.97 -45.16
N ILE A 92 20.35 6.12 -45.68
CA ILE A 92 19.24 6.76 -44.95
C ILE A 92 18.73 5.87 -43.79
N ASP A 93 18.28 6.48 -42.69
CA ASP A 93 17.87 5.81 -41.44
C ASP A 93 16.79 4.74 -41.63
N CYS A 94 15.55 5.14 -41.95
CA CYS A 94 14.43 4.21 -42.08
C CYS A 94 14.44 3.39 -43.39
N PHE A 95 15.27 3.78 -44.36
CA PHE A 95 15.37 3.15 -45.68
C PHE A 95 16.84 2.87 -46.02
N PRO A 96 17.48 1.87 -45.38
CA PRO A 96 18.90 1.59 -45.51
C PRO A 96 19.33 1.13 -46.92
N CYS A 97 18.38 0.90 -47.83
CA CYS A 97 18.62 0.60 -49.24
C CYS A 97 18.98 1.83 -50.08
N ILE A 98 18.74 3.05 -49.58
CA ILE A 98 19.00 4.30 -50.31
C ILE A 98 20.30 4.92 -49.79
N LYS A 99 21.30 5.06 -50.66
CA LYS A 99 22.52 5.83 -50.37
C LYS A 99 22.31 7.29 -50.74
N VAL A 100 22.71 8.20 -49.85
CA VAL A 100 22.74 9.63 -50.13
C VAL A 100 23.96 9.90 -50.99
N PHE A 101 23.77 9.98 -52.31
CA PHE A 101 24.79 10.44 -53.24
C PHE A 101 24.84 11.97 -53.20
N GLY A 102 25.79 12.52 -52.46
CA GLY A 102 26.10 13.95 -52.51
C GLY A 102 26.43 14.60 -51.18
N SER A 103 27.70 14.56 -50.82
CA SER A 103 28.48 15.76 -50.55
C SER A 103 29.95 15.38 -50.68
N ASN A 104 30.56 15.63 -51.83
CA ASN A 104 32.01 15.81 -51.90
C ASN A 104 32.32 17.03 -51.02
N ALA A 105 32.47 16.80 -49.72
CA ALA A 105 33.13 17.75 -48.84
C ALA A 105 34.63 17.59 -49.11
N ASP A 106 35.24 18.64 -49.64
CA ASP A 106 36.69 18.72 -49.85
C ASP A 106 37.46 18.20 -48.62
N PRO A 107 38.50 17.37 -48.80
CA PRO A 107 39.30 16.83 -47.69
C PRO A 107 40.10 17.89 -46.90
N GLU A 108 40.10 19.16 -47.31
CA GLU A 108 40.98 20.20 -46.77
C GLU A 108 40.38 21.11 -45.70
N LYS A 109 39.12 20.94 -45.30
CA LYS A 109 38.57 21.64 -44.11
C LYS A 109 38.57 20.72 -42.89
N GLY A 110 39.76 20.49 -42.38
CA GLY A 110 39.97 19.94 -41.05
C GLY A 110 39.17 20.72 -40.00
N ASN A 111 38.54 19.97 -39.09
CA ASN A 111 37.90 20.46 -37.88
C ASN A 111 36.47 21.03 -37.99
N GLN A 112 35.56 20.37 -38.73
CA GLN A 112 34.13 20.50 -38.42
C GLN A 112 33.78 19.70 -37.16
N GLN A 113 34.12 20.25 -35.99
CA GLN A 113 33.50 19.83 -34.74
C GLN A 113 31.98 19.90 -34.91
N ARG A 114 31.29 18.75 -34.85
CA ARG A 114 29.83 18.68 -34.77
C ARG A 114 29.36 19.71 -33.73
N LYS A 115 28.59 20.71 -34.17
CA LYS A 115 28.07 21.75 -33.26
C LYS A 115 27.35 21.04 -32.11
N PRO A 116 27.69 21.33 -30.83
CA PRO A 116 27.04 20.69 -29.71
C PRO A 116 25.54 20.98 -29.76
N GLY A 117 24.72 19.97 -29.45
CA GLY A 117 23.27 20.12 -29.44
C GLY A 117 22.82 21.22 -28.48
N LEU A 118 21.67 21.83 -28.75
CA LEU A 118 21.12 22.95 -27.98
C LEU A 118 21.10 22.69 -26.47
N LEU A 119 20.69 21.48 -26.06
CA LEU A 119 20.65 21.06 -24.65
C LEU A 119 22.04 20.99 -24.00
N VAL A 120 23.04 20.48 -24.71
CA VAL A 120 24.43 20.41 -24.20
C VAL A 120 24.98 21.82 -24.02
N ARG A 121 24.68 22.71 -24.96
CA ARG A 121 25.06 24.12 -24.87
C ARG A 121 24.39 24.82 -23.70
N TYR A 122 23.11 24.60 -23.47
CA TYR A 122 22.38 25.14 -22.31
C TYR A 122 23.00 24.64 -20.99
N MET A 123 23.29 23.34 -20.88
CA MET A 123 23.89 22.77 -19.68
C MET A 123 25.28 23.34 -19.39
N LYS A 124 26.09 23.56 -20.44
CA LYS A 124 27.45 24.09 -20.34
C LYS A 124 27.52 25.59 -20.09
N ASP A 125 26.77 26.38 -20.86
CA ASP A 125 26.94 27.83 -20.91
C ASP A 125 26.07 28.55 -19.87
N ILE A 126 24.95 27.96 -19.45
CA ILE A 126 23.96 28.59 -18.55
C ILE A 126 23.83 27.81 -17.24
N HIS A 127 23.46 26.54 -17.31
CA HIS A 127 23.09 25.78 -16.12
C HIS A 127 24.29 25.54 -15.18
N ALA A 128 25.40 25.01 -15.67
CA ALA A 128 26.58 24.70 -14.84
C ALA A 128 27.26 25.94 -14.21
N PRO A 129 27.43 27.07 -14.93
CA PRO A 129 27.99 28.29 -14.35
C PRO A 129 27.13 28.88 -13.23
N ILE A 130 25.79 28.91 -13.40
CA ILE A 130 24.87 29.46 -12.39
C ILE A 130 24.96 28.69 -11.07
N LEU A 131 24.94 27.35 -11.10
CA LEU A 131 25.05 26.54 -9.87
C LEU A 131 26.44 26.58 -9.25
N SER A 132 27.46 27.03 -9.99
CA SER A 132 28.81 27.18 -9.42
C SER A 132 28.97 28.41 -8.53
N LEU A 133 28.07 29.39 -8.63
CA LEU A 133 28.09 30.60 -7.81
C LEU A 133 27.80 30.28 -6.35
N TRP A 134 28.63 30.79 -5.43
CA TRP A 134 28.52 30.50 -3.99
C TRP A 134 27.15 30.89 -3.40
N GLY A 135 26.63 32.06 -3.77
CA GLY A 135 25.31 32.52 -3.30
C GLY A 135 24.17 31.60 -3.75
N VAL A 136 24.21 31.12 -4.99
CA VAL A 136 23.18 30.20 -5.53
C VAL A 136 23.21 28.87 -4.80
N LYS A 137 24.39 28.34 -4.47
CA LYS A 137 24.51 27.08 -3.72
C LYS A 137 23.86 27.14 -2.36
N LEU A 138 24.10 28.23 -1.62
CA LEU A 138 23.51 28.41 -0.29
C LEU A 138 21.98 28.49 -0.40
N VAL A 139 21.47 29.28 -1.36
CA VAL A 139 20.02 29.36 -1.62
C VAL A 139 19.43 27.99 -1.96
N VAL A 140 20.06 27.22 -2.84
CA VAL A 140 19.61 25.87 -3.21
C VAL A 140 19.54 24.97 -1.98
N ILE A 141 20.60 24.90 -1.16
CA ILE A 141 20.59 24.06 0.05
C ILE A 141 19.48 24.48 1.01
N CYS A 142 19.31 25.78 1.26
CA CYS A 142 18.27 26.29 2.14
C CYS A 142 16.85 25.97 1.63
N VAL A 143 16.60 26.13 0.32
CA VAL A 143 15.29 25.84 -0.28
C VAL A 143 14.95 24.35 -0.18
N PHE A 144 15.88 23.47 -0.55
CA PHE A 144 15.63 22.02 -0.49
C PHE A 144 15.55 21.50 0.95
N ALA A 145 16.32 22.06 1.90
CA ALA A 145 16.17 21.74 3.31
C ALA A 145 14.82 22.19 3.87
N ALA A 146 14.35 23.41 3.51
CA ALA A 146 13.03 23.91 3.91
C ALA A 146 11.91 23.04 3.32
N PHE A 147 12.06 22.62 2.07
CA PHE A 147 11.12 21.74 1.40
C PHE A 147 11.04 20.37 2.10
N ALA A 148 12.17 19.74 2.41
CA ALA A 148 12.19 18.48 3.17
C ALA A 148 11.58 18.61 4.58
N LEU A 149 11.86 19.71 5.30
CA LEU A 149 11.26 19.96 6.62
C LEU A 149 9.74 20.16 6.52
N ALA A 150 9.27 20.88 5.50
CA ALA A 150 7.84 21.02 5.23
C ALA A 150 7.21 19.66 4.91
N SER A 151 7.82 18.86 4.04
CA SER A 151 7.38 17.52 3.70
C SER A 151 7.26 16.61 4.92
N ILE A 152 8.24 16.62 5.83
CA ILE A 152 8.19 15.87 7.11
C ILE A 152 6.97 16.28 7.94
N ALA A 153 6.69 17.59 8.05
CA ALA A 153 5.51 18.07 8.76
C ALA A 153 4.20 17.60 8.10
N LEU A 154 4.14 17.63 6.76
CA LEU A 154 2.97 17.22 5.99
C LEU A 154 2.72 15.69 6.01
N CYS A 155 3.76 14.87 6.12
CA CYS A 155 3.64 13.41 6.20
C CYS A 155 2.69 12.93 7.32
N THR A 156 2.55 13.71 8.40
CA THR A 156 1.64 13.40 9.51
C THR A 156 0.15 13.47 9.13
N ARG A 157 -0.19 14.11 8.01
CA ARG A 157 -1.56 14.22 7.51
C ARG A 157 -1.99 13.11 6.55
N ILE A 158 -1.08 12.20 6.20
CA ILE A 158 -1.39 11.12 5.26
C ILE A 158 -2.30 10.09 5.96
N GLU A 159 -3.53 9.97 5.47
CA GLU A 159 -4.50 9.01 5.99
C GLU A 159 -4.30 7.62 5.35
N PRO A 160 -4.36 6.52 6.13
CA PRO A 160 -4.34 5.18 5.57
C PRO A 160 -5.71 4.82 4.98
N GLY A 161 -5.72 4.24 3.78
CA GLY A 161 -6.95 3.81 3.12
C GLY A 161 -6.87 3.78 1.60
N LEU A 162 -7.89 3.16 1.00
CA LEU A 162 -8.18 3.26 -0.42
C LEU A 162 -9.69 3.44 -0.56
N GLU A 163 -10.13 4.65 -0.88
CA GLU A 163 -11.55 4.93 -1.09
C GLU A 163 -12.14 4.04 -2.20
N GLN A 164 -13.26 3.36 -1.88
CA GLN A 164 -13.87 2.37 -2.79
C GLN A 164 -14.34 3.00 -4.10
N GLN A 165 -14.81 4.26 -4.04
CA GLN A 165 -15.25 5.03 -5.19
C GLN A 165 -14.15 5.25 -6.23
N ILE A 166 -12.89 5.45 -5.80
CA ILE A 166 -11.74 5.68 -6.68
C ILE A 166 -11.40 4.44 -7.52
N VAL A 167 -11.74 3.24 -7.03
CA VAL A 167 -11.52 1.99 -7.77
C VAL A 167 -12.53 1.80 -8.90
N LEU A 168 -13.68 2.47 -8.81
CA LEU A 168 -14.76 2.33 -9.76
C LEU A 168 -14.61 3.30 -10.94
N PRO A 169 -15.12 2.93 -12.14
CA PRO A 169 -15.28 3.88 -13.21
C PRO A 169 -16.15 5.08 -12.78
N ARG A 170 -15.85 6.28 -13.31
CA ARG A 170 -16.58 7.53 -12.99
C ARG A 170 -18.05 7.49 -13.38
N ASP A 171 -18.39 6.71 -14.39
CA ASP A 171 -19.73 6.51 -14.95
C ASP A 171 -20.50 5.34 -14.31
N SER A 172 -19.91 4.67 -13.30
CA SER A 172 -20.57 3.57 -12.61
C SER A 172 -21.71 4.07 -11.72
N TYR A 173 -22.86 3.39 -11.76
CA TYR A 173 -23.99 3.64 -10.86
C TYR A 173 -23.59 3.51 -9.37
N LEU A 174 -22.55 2.72 -9.08
CA LEU A 174 -22.04 2.52 -7.72
C LEU A 174 -21.50 3.81 -7.10
N GLN A 175 -21.07 4.79 -7.90
CA GLN A 175 -20.69 6.11 -7.40
C GLN A 175 -21.86 6.78 -6.66
N GLY A 176 -23.04 6.81 -7.31
CA GLY A 176 -24.27 7.35 -6.72
C GLY A 176 -24.78 6.52 -5.54
N TYR A 177 -24.64 5.19 -5.61
CA TYR A 177 -24.99 4.30 -4.50
C TYR A 177 -24.19 4.61 -3.22
N PHE A 178 -22.87 4.77 -3.33
CA PHE A 178 -22.03 5.08 -2.16
C PHE A 178 -22.32 6.48 -1.59
N ASN A 179 -22.63 7.46 -2.44
CA ASN A 179 -23.07 8.78 -1.98
C ASN A 179 -24.40 8.69 -1.22
N ASN A 180 -25.36 7.90 -1.72
CA ASN A 180 -26.63 7.69 -1.03
C ASN A 180 -26.46 6.93 0.29
N ILE A 181 -25.53 5.96 0.36
CA ILE A 181 -25.21 5.31 1.63
C ILE A 181 -24.71 6.33 2.64
N SER A 182 -23.73 7.16 2.27
CA SER A 182 -23.12 8.09 3.23
C SER A 182 -24.08 9.20 3.68
N GLU A 183 -25.01 9.61 2.82
CA GLU A 183 -26.00 10.65 3.12
C GLU A 183 -27.20 10.12 3.93
N TYR A 184 -27.76 8.96 3.54
CA TYR A 184 -29.04 8.50 4.06
C TYR A 184 -28.94 7.35 5.08
N LEU A 185 -27.91 6.50 5.02
CA LEU A 185 -27.84 5.32 5.87
C LEU A 185 -27.44 5.71 7.31
N ARG A 186 -28.32 5.41 8.28
CA ARG A 186 -28.14 5.75 9.70
C ARG A 186 -27.58 4.62 10.55
N ILE A 187 -27.25 3.48 9.94
CA ILE A 187 -26.66 2.34 10.62
C ILE A 187 -25.50 1.77 9.81
N GLY A 188 -24.45 1.32 10.50
CA GLY A 188 -23.30 0.72 9.85
C GLY A 188 -23.48 -0.77 9.56
N PRO A 189 -22.40 -1.42 9.08
CA PRO A 189 -22.38 -2.86 8.86
C PRO A 189 -22.68 -3.66 10.13
N PRO A 190 -23.24 -4.87 10.02
CA PRO A 190 -23.45 -5.75 11.16
C PRO A 190 -22.12 -6.20 11.77
N LEU A 191 -22.08 -6.26 13.08
CA LEU A 191 -20.96 -6.70 13.92
C LEU A 191 -21.41 -7.92 14.73
N TYR A 192 -20.59 -8.95 14.76
CA TYR A 192 -20.84 -10.18 15.51
C TYR A 192 -19.77 -10.36 16.57
N PHE A 193 -20.14 -10.44 17.84
CA PHE A 193 -19.25 -10.91 18.90
C PHE A 193 -19.40 -12.42 19.01
N VAL A 194 -18.36 -13.14 18.59
CA VAL A 194 -18.35 -14.60 18.57
C VAL A 194 -17.66 -15.12 19.81
N VAL A 195 -18.36 -15.97 20.56
CA VAL A 195 -17.88 -16.64 21.76
C VAL A 195 -17.58 -18.10 21.42
N LYS A 196 -16.39 -18.57 21.77
CA LYS A 196 -15.93 -19.94 21.48
C LYS A 196 -15.90 -20.82 22.71
N ASN A 197 -16.20 -22.10 22.52
CA ASN A 197 -16.02 -23.19 23.48
C ASN A 197 -16.51 -22.84 24.89
N TYR A 198 -17.72 -22.31 24.98
CA TYR A 198 -18.26 -21.83 26.25
C TYR A 198 -19.38 -22.74 26.74
N ASN A 199 -19.44 -22.89 28.05
CA ASN A 199 -20.46 -23.70 28.71
C ASN A 199 -21.60 -22.77 29.17
N PHE A 200 -22.73 -22.87 28.47
CA PHE A 200 -23.94 -22.09 28.72
C PHE A 200 -24.89 -22.78 29.71
N SER A 201 -24.49 -23.95 30.21
CA SER A 201 -25.34 -24.90 30.92
C SER A 201 -24.96 -25.03 32.40
N SER A 202 -23.77 -24.54 32.79
CA SER A 202 -23.28 -24.51 34.18
C SER A 202 -24.17 -23.63 35.08
N GLU A 203 -24.59 -24.18 36.22
CA GLU A 203 -25.47 -23.54 37.19
C GLU A 203 -24.97 -22.13 37.57
N SER A 204 -25.73 -21.13 37.13
CA SER A 204 -25.65 -19.69 37.44
C SER A 204 -24.39 -18.94 36.96
N ARG A 205 -23.17 -19.36 37.29
CA ARG A 205 -22.00 -18.47 37.18
C ARG A 205 -21.63 -18.12 35.74
N GLN A 206 -21.50 -19.11 34.85
CA GLN A 206 -21.07 -18.87 33.47
C GLN A 206 -22.16 -18.19 32.64
N THR A 207 -23.42 -18.59 32.83
CA THR A 207 -24.57 -17.93 32.19
C THR A 207 -24.67 -16.46 32.61
N ASN A 208 -24.46 -16.15 33.89
CA ASN A 208 -24.53 -14.78 34.42
C ASN A 208 -23.41 -13.86 33.91
N GLN A 209 -22.25 -14.42 33.53
CA GLN A 209 -21.16 -13.67 32.88
C GLN A 209 -21.49 -13.26 31.43
N LEU A 210 -22.58 -13.77 30.86
CA LEU A 210 -22.94 -13.51 29.47
C LEU A 210 -24.24 -12.72 29.33
N CYS A 211 -25.29 -13.11 30.06
CA CYS A 211 -26.66 -12.60 29.92
C CYS A 211 -26.82 -11.13 30.38
N SER A 212 -27.91 -10.48 29.98
CA SER A 212 -28.22 -9.09 30.38
C SER A 212 -29.53 -8.90 31.15
N ILE A 213 -30.22 -10.00 31.45
CA ILE A 213 -31.48 -10.00 32.20
C ILE A 213 -31.27 -9.97 33.73
N SER A 214 -32.34 -10.08 34.49
CA SER A 214 -32.27 -10.16 35.95
C SER A 214 -31.34 -11.29 36.41
N GLN A 215 -30.62 -11.04 37.51
CA GLN A 215 -29.64 -11.94 38.11
C GLN A 215 -28.37 -12.21 37.28
N CYS A 216 -28.18 -11.53 36.15
CA CYS A 216 -26.90 -11.54 35.44
C CYS A 216 -25.89 -10.58 36.08
N ASP A 217 -24.60 -10.82 35.84
CA ASP A 217 -23.54 -9.97 36.37
C ASP A 217 -23.55 -8.60 35.69
N SER A 218 -23.24 -7.53 36.44
CA SER A 218 -23.24 -6.17 35.90
C SER A 218 -22.14 -5.91 34.86
N ASP A 219 -21.09 -6.73 34.89
CA ASP A 219 -19.95 -6.76 33.98
C ASP A 219 -20.04 -7.93 32.97
N SER A 220 -21.24 -8.51 32.79
CA SER A 220 -21.47 -9.54 31.77
C SER A 220 -21.17 -9.03 30.36
N LEU A 221 -20.87 -9.95 29.43
CA LEU A 221 -20.56 -9.60 28.04
C LEU A 221 -21.63 -8.71 27.41
N LEU A 222 -22.91 -9.04 27.56
CA LEU A 222 -23.99 -8.28 26.94
C LEU A 222 -24.23 -6.92 27.62
N ASN A 223 -24.02 -6.84 28.94
CA ASN A 223 -24.06 -5.56 29.64
C ASN A 223 -22.88 -4.65 29.24
N GLU A 224 -21.69 -5.20 29.04
CA GLU A 224 -20.53 -4.46 28.51
C GLU A 224 -20.77 -3.98 27.07
N ILE A 225 -21.35 -4.82 26.20
CA ILE A 225 -21.70 -4.41 24.82
C ILE A 225 -22.77 -3.31 24.86
N SER A 226 -23.78 -3.46 25.71
CA SER A 226 -24.82 -2.44 25.90
C SER A 226 -24.21 -1.13 26.37
N ARG A 227 -23.30 -1.17 27.35
CA ARG A 227 -22.57 0.02 27.83
C ARG A 227 -21.72 0.66 26.74
N ALA A 228 -21.03 -0.15 25.92
CA ALA A 228 -20.25 0.36 24.79
C ALA A 228 -21.14 1.06 23.75
N SER A 229 -22.38 0.60 23.56
CA SER A 229 -23.34 1.24 22.64
C SER A 229 -23.84 2.61 23.09
N LEU A 230 -23.65 2.96 24.38
CA LEU A 230 -23.99 4.29 24.91
C LEU A 230 -22.96 5.37 24.54
N VAL A 231 -21.77 4.97 24.07
CA VAL A 231 -20.68 5.85 23.63
C VAL A 231 -20.26 5.56 22.18
N PRO A 232 -21.20 5.69 21.21
CA PRO A 232 -21.01 5.25 19.82
C PRO A 232 -19.85 5.96 19.11
N GLU A 233 -19.52 7.19 19.48
CA GLU A 233 -18.43 7.98 18.87
C GLU A 233 -17.05 7.38 19.08
N SER A 234 -16.82 6.63 20.17
CA SER A 234 -15.54 6.00 20.47
C SER A 234 -15.58 4.47 20.31
N SER A 235 -16.70 3.83 20.64
CA SER A 235 -16.85 2.39 20.53
C SER A 235 -17.17 1.93 19.11
N TYR A 236 -17.73 2.81 18.27
CA TYR A 236 -18.29 2.49 16.96
C TYR A 236 -19.38 1.40 17.01
N ILE A 237 -20.03 1.21 18.16
CA ILE A 237 -21.16 0.29 18.35
C ILE A 237 -22.43 1.12 18.45
N ALA A 238 -23.37 0.91 17.53
CA ALA A 238 -24.58 1.74 17.43
C ALA A 238 -25.73 1.29 18.34
N LYS A 239 -25.80 -0.02 18.64
CA LYS A 239 -26.92 -0.63 19.36
C LYS A 239 -26.42 -1.71 20.33
N PRO A 240 -27.20 -2.06 21.36
CA PRO A 240 -26.97 -3.28 22.14
C PRO A 240 -27.02 -4.51 21.24
N ALA A 241 -26.35 -5.58 21.65
CA ALA A 241 -26.39 -6.83 20.89
C ALA A 241 -27.71 -7.58 21.11
N ALA A 242 -28.22 -8.18 20.03
CA ALA A 242 -29.28 -9.17 20.10
C ALA A 242 -28.74 -10.44 20.78
N SER A 243 -29.51 -10.97 21.72
CA SER A 243 -29.10 -12.05 22.60
C SER A 243 -30.06 -13.23 22.50
N TRP A 244 -29.60 -14.29 21.84
CA TRP A 244 -30.31 -15.56 21.81
C TRP A 244 -30.43 -16.17 23.21
N LEU A 245 -29.45 -15.93 24.09
CA LEU A 245 -29.44 -16.45 25.46
C LEU A 245 -30.50 -15.76 26.31
N ASP A 246 -30.60 -14.44 26.26
CA ASP A 246 -31.61 -13.70 27.02
C ASP A 246 -33.01 -14.06 26.53
N ASP A 247 -33.21 -14.13 25.21
CA ASP A 247 -34.48 -14.53 24.62
C ASP A 247 -34.84 -15.98 24.93
N PHE A 248 -33.87 -16.89 25.00
CA PHE A 248 -34.06 -18.27 25.43
C PHE A 248 -34.47 -18.38 26.89
N LEU A 249 -33.79 -17.65 27.78
CA LEU A 249 -34.10 -17.63 29.22
C LEU A 249 -35.49 -17.04 29.49
N VAL A 250 -35.88 -15.98 28.76
CA VAL A 250 -37.23 -15.41 28.82
C VAL A 250 -38.26 -16.39 28.26
N TRP A 251 -37.97 -17.06 27.13
CA TRP A 251 -38.85 -18.05 26.52
C TRP A 251 -39.13 -19.25 27.43
N MET A 252 -38.14 -19.67 28.22
CA MET A 252 -38.30 -20.74 29.22
C MET A 252 -38.90 -20.29 30.55
N SER A 253 -38.99 -18.97 30.81
CA SER A 253 -39.52 -18.46 32.06
C SER A 253 -40.98 -18.92 32.26
N PRO A 254 -41.34 -19.45 33.44
CA PRO A 254 -42.73 -19.81 33.73
C PRO A 254 -43.68 -18.59 33.70
N GLU A 255 -43.15 -17.37 33.80
CA GLU A 255 -43.90 -16.11 33.68
C GLU A 255 -44.33 -15.83 32.22
N ALA A 256 -43.60 -16.37 31.24
CA ALA A 256 -43.92 -16.29 29.82
C ALA A 256 -44.86 -17.45 29.43
N PHE A 257 -46.08 -17.46 30.00
CA PHE A 257 -47.03 -18.58 29.96
C PHE A 257 -47.34 -19.12 28.54
N GLY A 258 -47.27 -18.29 27.50
CA GLY A 258 -47.55 -18.66 26.11
C GLY A 258 -46.38 -19.30 25.34
N CYS A 259 -45.18 -19.36 25.92
CA CYS A 259 -43.95 -19.69 25.19
C CYS A 259 -43.53 -21.17 25.31
N CYS A 260 -42.76 -21.56 26.33
CA CYS A 260 -42.35 -22.95 26.50
C CYS A 260 -43.49 -23.80 27.08
N ARG A 261 -44.14 -24.59 26.23
CA ARG A 261 -45.19 -25.53 26.63
C ARG A 261 -44.87 -26.96 26.17
N LYS A 262 -45.36 -27.93 26.91
CA LYS A 262 -45.29 -29.36 26.59
C LYS A 262 -46.66 -30.00 26.71
N PHE A 263 -46.93 -30.94 25.81
CA PHE A 263 -48.07 -31.83 25.91
C PHE A 263 -47.88 -32.82 27.06
N THR A 264 -48.95 -33.49 27.48
CA THR A 264 -48.92 -34.59 28.46
C THR A 264 -47.98 -35.74 28.06
N ASN A 265 -47.72 -35.90 26.75
CA ASN A 265 -46.76 -36.86 26.21
C ASN A 265 -45.30 -36.34 26.16
N SER A 266 -45.01 -35.20 26.81
CA SER A 266 -43.70 -34.53 26.84
C SER A 266 -43.18 -33.99 25.50
N SER A 267 -44.00 -33.99 24.43
CA SER A 267 -43.63 -33.34 23.16
C SER A 267 -43.87 -31.82 23.21
N PHE A 268 -43.22 -31.09 22.31
CA PHE A 268 -43.35 -29.64 22.20
C PHE A 268 -44.78 -29.24 21.84
N CYS A 269 -45.40 -28.38 22.65
CA CYS A 269 -46.69 -27.77 22.37
C CYS A 269 -46.48 -26.33 21.85
N PRO A 270 -46.79 -26.04 20.57
CA PRO A 270 -46.61 -24.71 20.03
C PRO A 270 -47.64 -23.73 20.63
N PRO A 271 -47.44 -22.41 20.51
CA PRO A 271 -48.42 -21.38 20.87
C PRO A 271 -49.84 -21.63 20.29
N ASP A 272 -50.87 -21.09 20.94
CA ASP A 272 -52.29 -21.37 20.60
C ASP A 272 -52.66 -20.82 19.22
N ASP A 273 -51.99 -19.76 18.78
CA ASP A 273 -52.07 -19.19 17.44
C ASP A 273 -51.29 -19.95 16.35
N GLN A 274 -50.77 -21.16 16.63
CA GLN A 274 -50.00 -21.97 15.69
C GLN A 274 -50.53 -23.40 15.50
N PRO A 275 -50.37 -24.02 14.31
CA PRO A 275 -50.73 -25.42 14.10
C PRO A 275 -49.81 -26.37 14.90
N PRO A 276 -50.33 -27.48 15.45
CA PRO A 276 -51.69 -28.02 15.28
C PRO A 276 -52.73 -27.46 16.27
N CYS A 277 -52.37 -26.53 17.15
CA CYS A 277 -53.29 -25.96 18.14
C CYS A 277 -54.38 -25.08 17.51
N CYS A 278 -54.12 -24.51 16.33
CA CYS A 278 -55.13 -23.89 15.48
C CYS A 278 -55.38 -24.66 14.17
N SER A 279 -56.65 -24.70 13.71
CA SER A 279 -57.02 -25.30 12.42
C SER A 279 -56.89 -24.28 11.28
N PRO A 280 -56.26 -24.63 10.14
CA PRO A 280 -56.21 -23.74 8.97
C PRO A 280 -57.58 -23.52 8.30
N SER A 281 -58.64 -24.22 8.74
CA SER A 281 -59.97 -24.21 8.11
C SER A 281 -60.89 -23.05 8.55
N SER A 282 -60.56 -22.30 9.61
CA SER A 282 -61.43 -21.28 10.22
C SER A 282 -60.97 -19.83 10.04
N GLY A 283 -60.17 -19.53 9.02
CA GLY A 283 -59.53 -18.21 8.87
C GLY A 283 -58.30 -18.06 9.78
N SER A 284 -57.62 -16.91 9.69
CA SER A 284 -56.37 -16.64 10.43
C SER A 284 -56.50 -17.00 11.91
N CYS A 285 -55.48 -17.65 12.49
CA CYS A 285 -55.42 -18.13 13.88
C CYS A 285 -55.42 -16.97 14.90
N SER A 286 -56.50 -16.18 14.93
CA SER A 286 -56.57 -14.87 15.59
C SER A 286 -57.50 -14.88 16.80
N SER A 287 -58.25 -15.96 17.06
CA SER A 287 -59.25 -15.95 18.13
C SER A 287 -59.61 -17.37 18.61
N ASN A 288 -59.18 -17.71 19.84
CA ASN A 288 -59.76 -18.72 20.74
C ASN A 288 -59.46 -20.22 20.54
N GLY A 289 -58.47 -20.61 19.74
CA GLY A 289 -58.02 -22.01 19.69
C GLY A 289 -57.10 -22.39 20.84
N VAL A 290 -57.62 -22.67 22.05
CA VAL A 290 -56.78 -23.13 23.18
C VAL A 290 -56.36 -24.58 22.95
N CYS A 291 -55.05 -24.83 22.93
CA CYS A 291 -54.53 -26.19 22.83
C CYS A 291 -54.91 -27.00 24.09
N LYS A 292 -55.69 -28.07 23.91
CA LYS A 292 -56.03 -28.99 25.01
C LYS A 292 -54.78 -29.79 25.39
N ASP A 293 -54.64 -30.07 26.68
CA ASP A 293 -53.57 -30.92 27.24
C ASP A 293 -52.13 -30.36 27.17
N CYS A 294 -51.98 -29.03 27.18
CA CYS A 294 -50.67 -28.37 27.30
C CYS A 294 -50.43 -27.78 28.70
N THR A 295 -49.20 -27.94 29.19
CA THR A 295 -48.71 -27.33 30.43
C THR A 295 -47.42 -26.57 30.18
N THR A 296 -47.07 -25.60 31.04
CA THR A 296 -45.77 -24.94 30.98
C THR A 296 -44.64 -25.96 31.10
N CYS A 297 -43.51 -25.70 30.44
CA CYS A 297 -42.36 -26.60 30.48
C CYS A 297 -41.85 -26.86 31.91
N PHE A 298 -41.79 -25.78 32.70
CA PHE A 298 -41.23 -25.76 34.06
C PHE A 298 -42.09 -24.91 35.00
N ARG A 299 -41.98 -25.20 36.30
CA ARG A 299 -42.44 -24.34 37.40
C ARG A 299 -41.25 -23.62 38.03
N HIS A 300 -41.51 -22.59 38.85
CA HIS A 300 -40.44 -21.88 39.56
C HIS A 300 -39.59 -22.79 40.46
N SER A 301 -40.18 -23.85 41.01
CA SER A 301 -39.47 -24.87 41.81
C SER A 301 -38.46 -25.70 41.03
N ASP A 302 -38.63 -25.78 39.71
CA ASP A 302 -37.87 -26.69 38.84
C ASP A 302 -36.61 -26.01 38.27
N LEU A 303 -36.47 -24.69 38.48
CA LEU A 303 -35.36 -23.86 38.01
C LEU A 303 -34.51 -23.41 39.20
N ALA A 304 -33.19 -23.59 39.12
CA ALA A 304 -32.25 -23.14 40.14
C ALA A 304 -32.04 -21.63 40.01
N ASN A 305 -32.63 -20.84 40.92
CA ASN A 305 -32.62 -19.37 40.85
C ASN A 305 -33.11 -18.84 39.48
N GLY A 306 -34.13 -19.47 38.88
CA GLY A 306 -34.62 -19.07 37.56
C GLY A 306 -33.67 -19.41 36.40
N ARG A 307 -32.65 -20.25 36.62
CA ARG A 307 -31.78 -20.80 35.57
C ARG A 307 -32.05 -22.30 35.35
N PRO A 308 -31.99 -22.77 34.09
CA PRO A 308 -32.13 -24.19 33.80
C PRO A 308 -30.87 -24.97 34.19
N THR A 309 -31.03 -26.25 34.50
CA THR A 309 -29.91 -27.19 34.62
C THR A 309 -29.35 -27.54 33.23
N THR A 310 -28.16 -28.14 33.17
CA THR A 310 -27.54 -28.56 31.91
C THR A 310 -28.46 -29.44 31.06
N GLU A 311 -29.17 -30.38 31.69
CA GLU A 311 -30.06 -31.29 31.00
C GLU A 311 -31.29 -30.56 30.44
N GLN A 312 -31.90 -29.68 31.25
CA GLN A 312 -33.04 -28.86 30.83
C GLN A 312 -32.66 -27.92 29.68
N PHE A 313 -31.50 -27.27 29.77
CA PHE A 313 -30.98 -26.40 28.73
C PHE A 313 -30.80 -27.18 27.41
N ARG A 314 -30.17 -28.36 27.46
CA ARG A 314 -29.94 -29.22 26.29
C ARG A 314 -31.23 -29.68 25.65
N GLU A 315 -32.22 -30.07 26.45
CA GLU A 315 -33.50 -30.56 25.95
C GLU A 315 -34.30 -29.46 25.24
N LYS A 316 -34.27 -28.24 25.78
CA LYS A 316 -35.16 -27.15 25.34
C LYS A 316 -34.54 -26.17 24.35
N LEU A 317 -33.21 -26.09 24.25
CA LEU A 317 -32.55 -25.21 23.28
C LEU A 317 -32.95 -25.51 21.82
N PRO A 318 -33.01 -26.78 21.35
CA PRO A 318 -33.49 -27.08 20.00
C PRO A 318 -34.95 -26.71 19.78
N TRP A 319 -35.79 -26.76 20.82
CA TRP A 319 -37.19 -26.34 20.73
C TRP A 319 -37.28 -24.83 20.51
N PHE A 320 -36.52 -24.05 21.28
CA PHE A 320 -36.45 -22.60 21.12
C PHE A 320 -35.96 -22.17 19.73
N LEU A 321 -34.89 -22.79 19.24
CA LEU A 321 -34.32 -22.45 17.93
C LEU A 321 -35.27 -22.77 16.76
N ASN A 322 -36.16 -23.74 16.94
CA ASN A 322 -37.20 -24.07 15.97
C ASN A 322 -38.52 -23.30 16.19
N ALA A 323 -38.74 -22.72 17.38
CA ALA A 323 -39.96 -22.01 17.73
C ALA A 323 -40.15 -20.73 16.90
N LEU A 324 -41.29 -20.63 16.24
CA LEU A 324 -41.69 -19.47 15.44
C LEU A 324 -42.26 -18.37 16.36
N PRO A 325 -41.81 -17.11 16.24
CA PRO A 325 -42.46 -15.98 16.92
C PRO A 325 -43.94 -15.85 16.55
N SER A 326 -44.78 -15.57 17.55
CA SER A 326 -46.24 -15.49 17.42
C SER A 326 -46.82 -14.36 18.27
N SER A 327 -48.12 -14.12 18.15
CA SER A 327 -48.82 -13.12 19.00
C SER A 327 -48.90 -13.55 20.46
N ASP A 328 -49.06 -14.85 20.70
CA ASP A 328 -49.10 -15.45 22.04
C ASP A 328 -47.69 -15.61 22.65
N CYS A 329 -46.66 -15.73 21.81
CA CYS A 329 -45.26 -15.73 22.22
C CYS A 329 -44.36 -15.00 21.22
N ALA A 330 -44.05 -13.74 21.50
CA ALA A 330 -43.18 -12.93 20.64
C ALA A 330 -41.71 -13.39 20.62
N LYS A 331 -41.29 -14.19 21.61
CA LYS A 331 -39.92 -14.71 21.72
C LYS A 331 -39.83 -16.05 21.02
N GLY A 332 -39.12 -16.11 19.89
CA GLY A 332 -38.83 -17.36 19.18
C GLY A 332 -37.45 -17.30 18.56
N GLY A 333 -36.71 -18.40 18.61
CA GLY A 333 -35.35 -18.47 18.09
C GLY A 333 -35.28 -18.63 16.57
N ASN A 334 -36.38 -19.08 15.95
CA ASN A 334 -36.43 -19.34 14.52
C ASN A 334 -36.28 -18.05 13.71
N GLY A 335 -35.39 -18.06 12.72
CA GLY A 335 -35.08 -16.92 11.85
C GLY A 335 -34.12 -15.89 12.45
N ALA A 336 -34.19 -15.61 13.76
CA ALA A 336 -33.32 -14.64 14.41
C ALA A 336 -31.98 -15.24 14.85
N TYR A 337 -31.98 -16.49 15.35
CA TYR A 337 -30.82 -17.09 16.03
C TYR A 337 -30.44 -18.48 15.51
N THR A 338 -31.15 -19.01 14.51
CA THR A 338 -30.89 -20.35 13.94
C THR A 338 -29.47 -20.52 13.43
N THR A 339 -28.86 -19.47 12.89
CA THR A 339 -27.48 -19.46 12.39
C THR A 339 -26.45 -18.95 13.40
N ASN A 340 -26.89 -18.58 14.60
CA ASN A 340 -26.04 -17.92 15.61
C ASN A 340 -25.53 -18.87 16.68
N VAL A 341 -25.98 -20.13 16.70
CA VAL A 341 -25.62 -21.13 17.70
C VAL A 341 -25.20 -22.41 16.99
N GLU A 342 -23.96 -22.84 17.18
CA GLU A 342 -23.42 -24.07 16.61
C GLU A 342 -23.73 -25.26 17.52
N LEU A 343 -24.62 -26.15 17.07
CA LEU A 343 -25.05 -27.32 17.84
C LEU A 343 -24.27 -28.60 17.48
N GLU A 344 -23.40 -28.59 16.46
CA GLU A 344 -22.65 -29.79 16.06
C GLU A 344 -21.62 -30.22 17.13
N GLY A 345 -21.84 -31.38 17.73
CA GLY A 345 -21.00 -31.94 18.80
C GLY A 345 -21.35 -31.43 20.19
N TYR A 346 -22.60 -31.00 20.41
CA TYR A 346 -23.14 -30.58 21.71
C TYR A 346 -23.39 -31.74 22.71
N GLU A 347 -22.66 -32.85 22.61
CA GLU A 347 -22.83 -34.01 23.51
C GLU A 347 -22.29 -33.72 24.92
N ASP A 348 -21.26 -32.88 25.02
CA ASP A 348 -20.55 -32.54 26.27
C ASP A 348 -21.16 -31.31 27.01
N GLY A 349 -22.26 -30.74 26.52
CA GLY A 349 -22.89 -29.53 27.11
C GLY A 349 -22.18 -28.21 26.79
N ILE A 350 -21.11 -28.24 26.00
CA ILE A 350 -20.34 -27.06 25.57
C ILE A 350 -20.76 -26.65 24.16
N ILE A 351 -21.09 -25.38 23.97
CA ILE A 351 -21.37 -24.82 22.63
C ILE A 351 -20.04 -24.35 22.04
N LYS A 352 -19.67 -24.91 20.88
CA LYS A 352 -18.39 -24.62 20.21
C LYS A 352 -18.28 -23.17 19.75
N ALA A 353 -19.36 -22.63 19.20
CA ALA A 353 -19.43 -21.25 18.76
C ALA A 353 -20.83 -20.68 18.92
N SER A 354 -20.93 -19.46 19.40
CA SER A 354 -22.16 -18.68 19.35
C SER A 354 -21.86 -17.22 19.02
N ALA A 355 -22.82 -16.52 18.41
CA ALA A 355 -22.62 -15.15 17.95
C ALA A 355 -23.72 -14.20 18.45
N PHE A 356 -23.29 -13.07 19.01
CA PHE A 356 -24.15 -11.95 19.43
C PHE A 356 -24.06 -10.83 18.41
N ARG A 357 -25.17 -10.57 17.71
CA ARG A 357 -25.22 -9.61 16.61
C ARG A 357 -25.56 -8.21 17.12
N THR A 358 -24.78 -7.24 16.71
CA THR A 358 -25.05 -5.80 16.81
C THR A 358 -24.72 -5.11 15.47
N TYR A 359 -24.65 -3.79 15.46
CA TYR A 359 -24.32 -2.96 14.31
C TYR A 359 -23.28 -1.93 14.68
N HIS A 360 -22.39 -1.64 13.73
CA HIS A 360 -21.55 -0.47 13.82
C HIS A 360 -22.35 0.82 13.65
N THR A 361 -21.76 1.93 14.08
CA THR A 361 -22.18 3.27 13.65
C THR A 361 -22.00 3.44 12.13
N PRO A 362 -22.66 4.41 11.48
CA PRO A 362 -22.39 4.72 10.08
C PRO A 362 -20.89 4.96 9.84
N LEU A 363 -20.29 4.18 8.94
CA LEU A 363 -18.87 4.27 8.59
C LEU A 363 -18.79 4.87 7.19
N ASN A 364 -18.35 6.12 7.09
CA ASN A 364 -18.38 6.87 5.83
C ASN A 364 -16.99 7.04 5.22
N LYS A 365 -15.95 7.14 6.06
CA LYS A 365 -14.55 7.27 5.63
C LYS A 365 -13.79 5.98 5.86
N GLN A 366 -12.71 5.79 5.10
CA GLN A 366 -11.85 4.61 5.29
C GLN A 366 -11.20 4.55 6.67
N VAL A 367 -10.90 5.71 7.25
CA VAL A 367 -10.40 5.81 8.62
C VAL A 367 -11.44 5.29 9.62
N ASP A 368 -12.74 5.50 9.37
CA ASP A 368 -13.83 5.02 10.26
C ASP A 368 -13.89 3.49 10.27
N TYR A 369 -13.71 2.84 9.11
CA TYR A 369 -13.65 1.37 9.02
C TYR A 369 -12.44 0.79 9.77
N VAL A 370 -11.28 1.45 9.70
CA VAL A 370 -10.09 1.00 10.42
C VAL A 370 -10.23 1.22 11.92
N ASN A 371 -10.77 2.37 12.33
CA ASN A 371 -10.95 2.72 13.73
C ASN A 371 -12.04 1.89 14.40
N SER A 372 -13.16 1.62 13.71
CA SER A 372 -14.23 0.78 14.23
C SER A 372 -13.76 -0.66 14.48
N MET A 373 -12.95 -1.21 13.57
CA MET A 373 -12.32 -2.51 13.76
C MET A 373 -11.35 -2.51 14.94
N ARG A 374 -10.51 -1.46 15.06
CA ARG A 374 -9.56 -1.32 16.17
C ARG A 374 -10.30 -1.28 17.51
N ALA A 375 -11.31 -0.42 17.61
CA ALA A 375 -12.15 -0.26 18.80
C ALA A 375 -12.85 -1.57 19.17
N ALA A 376 -13.43 -2.28 18.21
CA ALA A 376 -14.09 -3.56 18.46
C ALA A 376 -13.12 -4.65 18.91
N ARG A 377 -11.91 -4.73 18.32
CA ARG A 377 -10.86 -5.69 18.73
C ARG A 377 -10.34 -5.38 20.12
N GLU A 378 -10.09 -4.12 20.44
CA GLU A 378 -9.65 -3.68 21.76
C GLU A 378 -10.72 -3.96 22.82
N PHE A 379 -11.98 -3.63 22.53
CA PHE A 379 -13.12 -3.97 23.39
C PHE A 379 -13.20 -5.47 23.63
N SER A 380 -13.14 -6.28 22.57
CA SER A 380 -13.23 -7.74 22.67
C SER A 380 -12.07 -8.34 23.44
N SER A 381 -10.84 -7.86 23.25
CA SER A 381 -9.66 -8.32 24.00
C SER A 381 -9.83 -8.01 25.49
N ARG A 382 -10.23 -6.79 25.83
CA ARG A 382 -10.44 -6.38 27.22
C ARG A 382 -11.50 -7.23 27.91
N VAL A 383 -12.63 -7.47 27.24
CA VAL A 383 -13.73 -8.28 27.79
C VAL A 383 -13.34 -9.75 27.86
N SER A 384 -12.65 -10.27 26.85
CA SER A 384 -12.10 -11.63 26.83
C SER A 384 -11.16 -11.88 28.01
N ASP A 385 -10.27 -10.93 28.31
CA ASP A 385 -9.31 -11.01 29.42
C ASP A 385 -9.97 -10.89 30.80
N SER A 386 -10.99 -10.03 30.92
CA SER A 386 -11.73 -9.81 32.17
C SER A 386 -12.58 -11.02 32.53
N LEU A 387 -13.33 -11.55 31.56
CA LEU A 387 -14.27 -12.64 31.78
C LEU A 387 -13.63 -14.04 31.64
N LYS A 388 -12.36 -14.11 31.21
CA LYS A 388 -11.65 -15.37 30.93
C LYS A 388 -12.39 -16.25 29.92
N MET A 389 -12.90 -15.61 28.87
CA MET A 389 -13.64 -16.25 27.77
C MET A 389 -13.01 -15.89 26.43
N GLU A 390 -12.99 -16.80 25.47
CA GLU A 390 -12.54 -16.50 24.10
C GLU A 390 -13.64 -15.76 23.32
N VAL A 391 -13.50 -14.44 23.20
CA VAL A 391 -14.42 -13.58 22.44
C VAL A 391 -13.65 -12.82 21.38
N PHE A 392 -14.15 -12.85 20.14
CA PHE A 392 -13.61 -12.02 19.06
C PHE A 392 -14.72 -11.35 18.24
N PRO A 393 -14.46 -10.15 17.70
CA PRO A 393 -15.40 -9.45 16.86
C PRO A 393 -15.23 -9.86 15.39
N TYR A 394 -16.34 -9.99 14.68
CA TYR A 394 -16.37 -10.28 13.26
C TYR A 394 -17.34 -9.35 12.52
N ALA A 395 -16.87 -8.76 11.44
CA ALA A 395 -17.70 -8.09 10.45
C ALA A 395 -17.12 -8.38 9.06
N VAL A 396 -17.96 -8.39 8.02
CA VAL A 396 -17.55 -8.78 6.65
C VAL A 396 -16.37 -7.94 6.15
N PHE A 397 -16.34 -6.64 6.46
CA PHE A 397 -15.29 -5.75 5.99
C PHE A 397 -13.95 -5.95 6.72
N TYR A 398 -13.89 -6.69 7.83
CA TYR A 398 -12.65 -6.84 8.60
C TYR A 398 -11.51 -7.42 7.78
N MET A 399 -11.82 -8.40 6.93
CA MET A 399 -10.84 -9.04 6.04
C MET A 399 -10.16 -8.03 5.10
N PHE A 400 -10.88 -7.01 4.64
CA PHE A 400 -10.34 -6.02 3.70
C PHE A 400 -9.56 -4.89 4.38
N PHE A 401 -9.96 -4.51 5.60
CA PHE A 401 -9.39 -3.36 6.30
C PHE A 401 -8.28 -3.72 7.29
N GLU A 402 -8.12 -5.00 7.63
CA GLU A 402 -7.08 -5.47 8.54
C GLU A 402 -5.66 -5.07 8.08
N GLN A 403 -5.41 -5.05 6.78
CA GLN A 403 -4.13 -4.63 6.21
C GLN A 403 -3.72 -3.18 6.58
N TYR A 404 -4.70 -2.30 6.85
CA TYR A 404 -4.43 -0.90 7.19
C TYR A 404 -4.02 -0.70 8.65
N LEU A 405 -4.21 -1.70 9.53
CA LEU A 405 -3.76 -1.62 10.91
C LEU A 405 -2.23 -1.59 11.02
N SER A 406 -1.53 -2.25 10.10
CA SER A 406 -0.07 -2.35 10.09
C SER A 406 0.59 -1.69 8.87
N ILE A 407 -0.17 -1.02 8.00
CA ILE A 407 0.33 -0.49 6.72
C ILE A 407 1.50 0.48 6.88
N TRP A 408 1.48 1.35 7.89
CA TRP A 408 2.60 2.27 8.19
C TRP A 408 3.87 1.52 8.54
N ARG A 409 3.77 0.50 9.39
CA ARG A 409 4.91 -0.35 9.77
C ARG A 409 5.45 -1.08 8.54
N THR A 410 4.58 -1.65 7.72
CA THR A 410 4.97 -2.33 6.48
C THR A 410 5.62 -1.38 5.49
N ALA A 411 5.08 -0.17 5.31
CA ALA A 411 5.61 0.85 4.42
C ALA A 411 7.02 1.27 4.84
N LEU A 412 7.23 1.61 6.12
CA LEU A 412 8.52 2.03 6.66
C LEU A 412 9.57 0.92 6.55
N ILE A 413 9.20 -0.34 6.87
CA ILE A 413 10.12 -1.48 6.75
C ILE A 413 10.53 -1.69 5.29
N ASN A 414 9.57 -1.74 4.36
CA ASN A 414 9.88 -1.96 2.95
C ASN A 414 10.70 -0.82 2.35
N LEU A 415 10.40 0.42 2.72
CA LEU A 415 11.18 1.58 2.28
C LEU A 415 12.61 1.54 2.83
N ALA A 416 12.78 1.22 4.11
CA ALA A 416 14.10 1.10 4.72
C ALA A 416 14.94 -0.02 4.07
N ILE A 417 14.32 -1.16 3.77
CA ILE A 417 15.00 -2.28 3.08
C ILE A 417 15.37 -1.87 1.65
N ALA A 418 14.47 -1.22 0.90
CA ALA A 418 14.74 -0.77 -0.46
C ALA A 418 15.90 0.26 -0.51
N ILE A 419 15.84 1.27 0.35
CA ILE A 419 16.90 2.28 0.49
C ILE A 419 18.23 1.62 0.91
N GLY A 420 18.19 0.67 1.85
CA GLY A 420 19.37 -0.09 2.29
C GLY A 420 19.98 -0.94 1.17
N ALA A 421 19.15 -1.60 0.35
CA ALA A 421 19.60 -2.40 -0.78
C ALA A 421 20.31 -1.53 -1.83
N VAL A 422 19.73 -0.38 -2.17
CA VAL A 422 20.35 0.60 -3.07
C VAL A 422 21.66 1.12 -2.51
N PHE A 423 21.73 1.41 -1.21
CA PHE A 423 22.96 1.85 -0.55
C PHE A 423 24.07 0.79 -0.66
N ILE A 424 23.76 -0.49 -0.47
CA ILE A 424 24.71 -1.59 -0.62
C ILE A 424 25.25 -1.67 -2.05
N VAL A 425 24.37 -1.57 -3.06
CA VAL A 425 24.79 -1.57 -4.47
C VAL A 425 25.68 -0.37 -4.79
N CYS A 426 25.30 0.83 -4.33
CA CYS A 426 26.11 2.04 -4.44
C CYS A 426 27.49 1.87 -3.80
N LEU A 427 27.56 1.26 -2.61
CA LEU A 427 28.79 1.05 -1.88
C LEU A 427 29.72 0.07 -2.60
N ILE A 428 29.17 -1.04 -3.13
CA ILE A 428 29.94 -2.07 -3.85
C ILE A 428 30.53 -1.51 -5.14
N ILE A 429 29.74 -0.80 -5.95
CA ILE A 429 30.19 -0.36 -7.28
C ILE A 429 31.02 0.92 -7.22
N THR A 430 30.71 1.88 -6.32
CA THR A 430 31.52 3.11 -6.19
C THR A 430 32.74 2.92 -5.28
N CYS A 431 32.80 1.84 -4.50
CA CYS A 431 33.81 1.58 -3.48
C CYS A 431 34.03 2.78 -2.53
N SER A 432 33.00 3.61 -2.30
CA SER A 432 33.11 4.86 -1.55
C SER A 432 31.90 5.04 -0.64
N PHE A 433 32.13 4.92 0.68
CA PHE A 433 31.10 5.17 1.67
C PHE A 433 30.57 6.61 1.59
N TRP A 434 31.47 7.58 1.42
CA TRP A 434 31.09 9.00 1.36
C TRP A 434 30.17 9.31 0.17
N THR A 435 30.49 8.80 -1.01
CA THR A 435 29.63 8.98 -2.20
C THR A 435 28.27 8.31 -2.01
N SER A 436 28.28 7.07 -1.51
CA SER A 436 27.07 6.28 -1.30
C SER A 436 26.16 6.94 -0.26
N ALA A 437 26.73 7.55 0.78
CA ALA A 437 25.99 8.32 1.79
C ALA A 437 25.34 9.59 1.21
N ILE A 438 26.01 10.28 0.27
CA ILE A 438 25.43 11.44 -0.42
C ILE A 438 24.22 11.01 -1.27
N ILE A 439 24.36 9.93 -2.05
CA ILE A 439 23.24 9.39 -2.85
C ILE A 439 22.09 8.99 -1.93
N LEU A 440 22.38 8.27 -0.84
CA LEU A 440 21.40 7.86 0.16
C LEU A 440 20.61 9.04 0.75
N LEU A 441 21.30 10.13 1.09
CA LEU A 441 20.68 11.34 1.61
C LEU A 441 19.73 11.97 0.59
N VAL A 442 20.15 12.08 -0.67
CA VAL A 442 19.31 12.64 -1.74
C VAL A 442 18.09 11.75 -2.00
N LEU A 443 18.26 10.43 -2.03
CA LEU A 443 17.13 9.50 -2.20
C LEU A 443 16.13 9.60 -1.05
N THR A 444 16.62 9.70 0.18
CA THR A 444 15.75 9.85 1.35
C THR A 444 14.97 11.16 1.28
N MET A 445 15.60 12.26 0.86
CA MET A 445 14.91 13.54 0.63
C MET A 445 13.83 13.43 -0.46
N ILE A 446 14.13 12.81 -1.61
CA ILE A 446 13.15 12.61 -2.69
C ILE A 446 11.92 11.85 -2.20
N VAL A 447 12.11 10.79 -1.41
CA VAL A 447 10.99 10.00 -0.88
C VAL A 447 10.17 10.78 0.14
N LEU A 448 10.83 11.50 1.06
CA LEU A 448 10.14 12.36 2.02
C LEU A 448 9.30 13.43 1.31
N ASP A 449 9.86 14.04 0.28
CA ASP A 449 9.17 15.03 -0.53
C ASP A 449 8.03 14.45 -1.35
N LEU A 450 8.18 13.23 -1.86
CA LEU A 450 7.09 12.52 -2.53
C LEU A 450 5.95 12.24 -1.55
N MET A 451 6.24 11.82 -0.32
CA MET A 451 5.24 11.68 0.74
C MET A 451 4.59 13.03 1.11
N GLY A 452 5.36 14.11 1.16
CA GLY A 452 4.84 15.46 1.34
C GLY A 452 3.85 15.87 0.25
N VAL A 453 4.18 15.61 -1.02
CA VAL A 453 3.28 15.85 -2.16
C VAL A 453 2.05 14.95 -2.11
N MET A 454 2.18 13.68 -1.69
CA MET A 454 1.02 12.80 -1.46
C MET A 454 0.04 13.42 -0.46
N ALA A 455 0.54 14.04 0.61
CA ALA A 455 -0.29 14.74 1.58
C ALA A 455 -0.98 15.97 0.98
N ILE A 456 -0.29 16.76 0.14
CA ILE A 456 -0.88 17.94 -0.55
C ILE A 456 -1.98 17.51 -1.52
N LEU A 457 -1.78 16.40 -2.23
CA LEU A 457 -2.72 15.88 -3.22
C LEU A 457 -3.81 14.98 -2.61
N ASN A 458 -3.86 14.85 -1.27
CA ASN A 458 -4.78 13.97 -0.54
C ASN A 458 -4.73 12.50 -1.01
N ILE A 459 -3.55 12.01 -1.39
CA ILE A 459 -3.34 10.63 -1.78
C ILE A 459 -3.17 9.77 -0.52
N GLN A 460 -4.12 8.88 -0.28
CA GLN A 460 -4.13 8.01 0.90
C GLN A 460 -3.04 6.92 0.84
N LEU A 461 -2.56 6.50 2.01
CA LEU A 461 -1.59 5.41 2.14
C LEU A 461 -2.27 4.04 2.10
N ASN A 462 -2.07 3.33 1.01
CA ASN A 462 -2.47 1.93 0.80
C ASN A 462 -1.35 1.12 0.15
N ALA A 463 -1.59 -0.18 -0.03
CA ALA A 463 -0.61 -1.07 -0.64
C ALA A 463 -0.14 -0.62 -2.05
N VAL A 464 -1.00 -0.01 -2.88
CA VAL A 464 -0.62 0.51 -4.20
C VAL A 464 0.35 1.70 -4.05
N SER A 465 0.01 2.66 -3.19
CA SER A 465 0.89 3.80 -2.92
C SER A 465 2.23 3.38 -2.30
N VAL A 466 2.24 2.33 -1.46
CA VAL A 466 3.47 1.77 -0.88
C VAL A 466 4.36 1.15 -1.96
N VAL A 467 3.80 0.39 -2.91
CA VAL A 467 4.56 -0.09 -4.08
C VAL A 467 5.13 1.08 -4.87
N ASN A 468 4.32 2.12 -5.12
CA ASN A 468 4.77 3.29 -5.88
C ASN A 468 5.87 4.07 -5.16
N LEU A 469 5.85 4.14 -3.82
CA LEU A 469 6.92 4.70 -3.00
C LEU A 469 8.21 3.86 -3.05
N VAL A 470 8.10 2.53 -2.97
CA VAL A 470 9.27 1.63 -3.11
C VAL A 470 9.86 1.73 -4.52
N MET A 471 9.01 1.77 -5.54
CA MET A 471 9.44 1.95 -6.92
C MET A 471 10.08 3.34 -7.14
N ALA A 472 9.55 4.37 -6.48
CA ALA A 472 10.13 5.71 -6.54
C ALA A 472 11.58 5.73 -6.10
N VAL A 473 11.98 4.91 -5.12
CA VAL A 473 13.40 4.75 -4.74
C VAL A 473 14.22 4.28 -5.93
N GLY A 474 13.79 3.23 -6.64
CA GLY A 474 14.48 2.70 -7.82
C GLY A 474 14.62 3.74 -8.93
N ILE A 475 13.50 4.35 -9.32
CA ILE A 475 13.45 5.36 -10.40
C ILE A 475 14.27 6.61 -10.02
N ALA A 476 14.30 7.01 -8.74
CA ALA A 476 15.04 8.17 -8.25
C ALA A 476 16.57 7.98 -8.35
N VAL A 477 17.04 6.73 -8.21
CA VAL A 477 18.47 6.38 -8.33
C VAL A 477 19.03 6.77 -9.69
N GLU A 478 18.27 6.57 -10.77
CA GLU A 478 18.73 6.91 -12.12
C GLU A 478 19.10 8.39 -12.26
N PHE A 479 18.33 9.29 -11.65
CA PHE A 479 18.61 10.73 -11.70
C PHE A 479 19.91 11.10 -10.98
N CYS A 480 20.28 10.34 -9.94
CA CYS A 480 21.41 10.68 -9.07
C CYS A 480 22.72 10.03 -9.51
N VAL A 481 22.65 8.76 -9.93
CA VAL A 481 23.82 7.91 -10.14
C VAL A 481 24.67 8.36 -11.30
N HIS A 482 24.05 8.70 -12.44
CA HIS A 482 24.81 9.09 -13.63
C HIS A 482 25.59 10.39 -13.42
N ILE A 483 24.99 11.35 -12.72
CA ILE A 483 25.64 12.62 -12.36
C ILE A 483 26.77 12.36 -11.34
N THR A 484 26.51 11.55 -10.32
CA THR A 484 27.50 11.22 -9.29
C THR A 484 28.69 10.46 -9.87
N HIS A 485 28.45 9.47 -10.74
CA HIS A 485 29.51 8.74 -11.43
C HIS A 485 30.35 9.67 -12.31
N ALA A 486 29.72 10.55 -13.09
CA ALA A 486 30.44 11.53 -13.90
C ALA A 486 31.30 12.47 -13.03
N PHE A 487 30.82 12.89 -11.86
CA PHE A 487 31.59 13.67 -10.90
C PHE A 487 32.81 12.90 -10.36
N LEU A 488 32.66 11.59 -10.10
CA LEU A 488 33.75 10.74 -9.58
C LEU A 488 34.88 10.54 -10.60
N VAL A 489 34.54 10.45 -11.88
CA VAL A 489 35.52 10.24 -12.97
C VAL A 489 36.16 11.56 -13.43
N SER A 490 35.49 12.69 -13.24
CA SER A 490 36.01 14.02 -13.60
C SER A 490 37.20 14.44 -12.72
N SER A 491 38.14 15.19 -13.30
CA SER A 491 39.37 15.66 -12.64
C SER A 491 39.31 17.16 -12.30
N GLY A 492 40.11 17.59 -11.32
CA GLY A 492 40.21 19.00 -10.89
C GLY A 492 39.51 19.30 -9.56
N ASP A 493 39.22 20.59 -9.30
CA ASP A 493 38.51 21.04 -8.10
C ASP A 493 37.05 20.56 -8.09
N ARG A 494 36.43 20.45 -6.90
CA ARG A 494 35.02 20.03 -6.75
C ARG A 494 34.07 20.85 -7.63
N ASN A 495 34.31 22.15 -7.77
CA ASN A 495 33.52 23.01 -8.66
C ASN A 495 33.66 22.66 -10.13
N GLN A 496 34.90 22.40 -10.57
CA GLN A 496 35.19 22.07 -11.95
C GLN A 496 34.61 20.70 -12.31
N ARG A 497 34.77 19.72 -11.41
CA ARG A 497 34.20 18.37 -11.54
C ARG A 497 32.68 18.38 -11.58
N MET A 498 32.04 19.23 -10.78
CA MET A 498 30.58 19.42 -10.83
C MET A 498 30.14 19.99 -12.17
N LYS A 499 30.83 21.01 -12.69
CA LYS A 499 30.53 21.59 -14.02
C LYS A 499 30.70 20.53 -15.10
N GLU A 500 31.81 19.81 -15.09
CA GLU A 500 32.11 18.76 -16.06
C GLU A 500 31.05 17.66 -16.05
N ALA A 501 30.67 17.16 -14.87
CA ALA A 501 29.61 16.16 -14.70
C ALA A 501 28.26 16.63 -15.28
N LEU A 502 27.88 17.90 -15.03
CA LEU A 502 26.63 18.44 -15.55
C LEU A 502 26.68 18.65 -17.07
N THR A 503 27.85 19.03 -17.63
CA THR A 503 28.01 19.20 -19.07
C THR A 503 28.00 17.88 -19.84
N THR A 504 28.56 16.81 -19.25
CA THR A 504 28.71 15.50 -19.90
C THR A 504 27.42 14.67 -19.78
N MET A 505 26.82 14.63 -18.59
CA MET A 505 25.66 13.78 -18.31
C MET A 505 24.35 14.54 -18.09
N GLY A 506 24.36 15.85 -17.78
CA GLY A 506 23.12 16.59 -17.51
C GLY A 506 22.15 16.60 -18.70
N ALA A 507 22.64 16.75 -19.92
CA ALA A 507 21.81 16.72 -21.12
C ALA A 507 21.22 15.32 -21.41
N SER A 508 21.97 14.25 -21.15
CA SER A 508 21.49 12.87 -21.34
C SER A 508 20.50 12.44 -20.26
N VAL A 509 20.68 12.88 -19.01
CA VAL A 509 19.72 12.68 -17.92
C VAL A 509 18.43 13.46 -18.17
N PHE A 510 18.53 14.72 -18.57
CA PHE A 510 17.33 15.52 -18.88
C PHE A 510 16.52 14.95 -20.05
N SER A 511 17.16 14.76 -21.21
CA SER A 511 16.45 14.29 -22.40
C SER A 511 16.09 12.80 -22.33
N GLY A 512 16.96 11.98 -21.75
CA GLY A 512 16.86 10.53 -21.78
C GLY A 512 16.04 9.93 -20.65
N ILE A 513 15.96 10.61 -19.50
CA ILE A 513 15.24 10.15 -18.30
C ILE A 513 14.04 11.06 -18.03
N THR A 514 14.25 12.38 -17.92
CA THR A 514 13.18 13.30 -17.51
C THR A 514 12.10 13.41 -18.58
N LEU A 515 12.47 13.74 -19.82
CA LEU A 515 11.52 13.97 -20.90
C LEU A 515 10.77 12.68 -21.30
N THR A 516 11.48 11.55 -21.37
CA THR A 516 10.91 10.25 -21.75
C THR A 516 9.89 9.78 -20.71
N LYS A 517 10.23 9.86 -19.40
CA LYS A 517 9.29 9.53 -18.32
C LYS A 517 8.12 10.51 -18.29
N LEU A 518 8.35 11.80 -18.50
CA LEU A 518 7.28 12.80 -18.54
C LEU A 518 6.26 12.49 -19.65
N VAL A 519 6.72 12.18 -20.86
CA VAL A 519 5.83 11.80 -21.98
C VAL A 519 5.05 10.53 -21.65
N GLY A 520 5.70 9.50 -21.11
CA GLY A 520 5.04 8.25 -20.71
C GLY A 520 3.98 8.45 -19.62
N VAL A 521 4.29 9.27 -18.60
CA VAL A 521 3.37 9.56 -17.50
C VAL A 521 2.18 10.42 -17.97
N ILE A 522 2.39 11.40 -18.85
CA ILE A 522 1.30 12.25 -19.36
C ILE A 522 0.18 11.42 -20.01
N VAL A 523 0.51 10.31 -20.68
CA VAL A 523 -0.50 9.43 -21.29
C VAL A 523 -1.47 8.87 -20.25
N LEU A 524 -1.02 8.63 -19.01
CA LEU A 524 -1.86 8.11 -17.93
C LEU A 524 -2.93 9.11 -17.46
N CYS A 525 -2.74 10.41 -17.73
CA CYS A 525 -3.74 11.45 -17.44
C CYS A 525 -5.06 11.20 -18.19
N PHE A 526 -5.00 10.58 -19.37
CA PHE A 526 -6.18 10.29 -20.20
C PHE A 526 -6.87 8.97 -19.85
N SER A 527 -6.45 8.30 -18.77
CA SER A 527 -7.10 7.07 -18.31
C SER A 527 -8.50 7.35 -17.78
N ARG A 528 -9.46 6.47 -18.09
CA ARG A 528 -10.83 6.55 -17.55
C ARG A 528 -10.94 6.08 -16.10
N THR A 529 -9.98 5.28 -15.64
CA THR A 529 -9.98 4.71 -14.29
C THR A 529 -9.27 5.63 -13.32
N GLU A 530 -9.95 6.03 -12.24
CA GLU A 530 -9.40 7.02 -11.31
C GLU A 530 -8.17 6.54 -10.55
N VAL A 531 -8.07 5.24 -10.25
CA VAL A 531 -6.87 4.66 -9.63
C VAL A 531 -5.60 4.99 -10.43
N PHE A 532 -5.65 4.87 -11.76
CA PHE A 532 -4.50 5.19 -12.60
C PHE A 532 -4.21 6.70 -12.63
N VAL A 533 -5.23 7.54 -12.56
CA VAL A 533 -5.05 9.00 -12.56
C VAL A 533 -4.48 9.48 -11.22
N VAL A 534 -5.01 9.01 -10.09
CA VAL A 534 -4.61 9.46 -8.76
C VAL A 534 -3.31 8.78 -8.31
N TYR A 535 -3.25 7.45 -8.31
CA TYR A 535 -2.11 6.73 -7.72
C TYR A 535 -0.93 6.57 -8.67
N TYR A 536 -1.13 6.57 -9.99
CA TYR A 536 -0.03 6.42 -10.95
C TYR A 536 0.35 7.74 -11.59
N PHE A 537 -0.58 8.44 -12.27
CA PHE A 537 -0.27 9.70 -12.95
C PHE A 537 0.22 10.79 -11.99
N GLN A 538 -0.55 11.13 -10.95
CA GLN A 538 -0.14 12.20 -10.02
C GLN A 538 1.14 11.86 -9.25
N MET A 539 1.24 10.63 -8.70
CA MET A 539 2.45 10.22 -7.98
C MET A 539 3.69 10.16 -8.88
N TYR A 540 3.58 9.62 -10.10
CA TYR A 540 4.73 9.54 -11.01
C TYR A 540 5.10 10.89 -11.60
N LEU A 541 4.14 11.78 -11.84
CA LEU A 541 4.41 13.14 -12.25
C LEU A 541 5.21 13.86 -11.15
N ALA A 542 4.77 13.75 -9.89
CA ALA A 542 5.50 14.29 -8.74
C ALA A 542 6.91 13.69 -8.65
N LEU A 543 7.05 12.37 -8.76
CA LEU A 543 8.34 11.69 -8.75
C LEU A 543 9.29 12.17 -9.85
N VAL A 544 8.83 12.32 -11.09
CA VAL A 544 9.67 12.78 -12.21
C VAL A 544 10.14 14.22 -11.99
N LEU A 545 9.25 15.10 -11.52
CA LEU A 545 9.60 16.48 -11.22
C LEU A 545 10.56 16.58 -10.04
N LEU A 546 10.29 15.86 -8.95
CA LEU A 546 11.16 15.82 -7.77
C LEU A 546 12.53 15.20 -8.09
N GLY A 547 12.56 14.12 -8.87
CA GLY A 547 13.78 13.47 -9.33
C GLY A 547 14.63 14.38 -10.22
N PHE A 548 14.00 15.12 -11.14
CA PHE A 548 14.66 16.14 -11.94
C PHE A 548 15.28 17.25 -11.07
N LEU A 549 14.49 17.82 -10.16
CA LEU A 549 14.94 18.90 -9.27
C LEU A 549 16.09 18.44 -8.37
N HIS A 550 15.97 17.27 -7.75
CA HIS A 550 17.01 16.75 -6.88
C HIS A 550 18.26 16.31 -7.65
N GLY A 551 18.11 15.63 -8.77
CA GLY A 551 19.22 15.07 -9.55
C GLY A 551 20.03 16.11 -10.32
N LEU A 552 19.40 17.15 -10.88
CA LEU A 552 20.07 18.16 -11.70
C LEU A 552 20.30 19.52 -11.02
N ILE A 553 19.68 19.77 -9.86
CA ILE A 553 19.88 21.02 -9.11
C ILE A 553 20.53 20.77 -7.75
N PHE A 554 19.89 19.98 -6.88
CA PHE A 554 20.37 19.80 -5.50
C PHE A 554 21.66 18.98 -5.43
N LEU A 555 21.69 17.82 -6.10
CA LEU A 555 22.82 16.90 -6.06
C LEU A 555 24.14 17.52 -6.57
N PRO A 556 24.20 18.23 -7.71
CA PRO A 556 25.43 18.91 -8.15
C PRO A 556 25.97 19.91 -7.12
N VAL A 557 25.10 20.67 -6.46
CA VAL A 557 25.48 21.62 -5.40
C VAL A 557 26.06 20.89 -4.19
N LEU A 558 25.41 19.80 -3.78
CA LEU A 558 25.85 18.97 -2.67
C LEU A 558 27.22 18.34 -2.95
N LEU A 559 27.44 17.81 -4.16
CA LEU A 559 28.73 17.28 -4.61
C LEU A 559 29.81 18.36 -4.72
N SER A 560 29.46 19.58 -5.12
CA SER A 560 30.39 20.70 -5.20
C SER A 560 30.94 21.12 -3.83
N ILE A 561 30.15 21.02 -2.76
CA ILE A 561 30.56 21.44 -1.41
C ILE A 561 31.14 20.26 -0.63
N PHE A 562 30.40 19.14 -0.58
CA PHE A 562 30.70 17.98 0.27
C PHE A 562 31.18 16.75 -0.51
N GLY A 563 31.39 16.85 -1.82
CA GLY A 563 31.81 15.71 -2.63
C GLY A 563 33.19 15.17 -2.25
N PRO A 564 33.43 13.87 -2.47
CA PRO A 564 34.71 13.24 -2.15
C PRO A 564 35.86 13.86 -2.96
N PRO A 565 37.10 13.85 -2.41
CA PRO A 565 38.28 14.30 -3.14
C PRO A 565 38.51 13.45 -4.41
N SER A 566 39.24 14.01 -5.38
CA SER A 566 39.59 13.29 -6.61
C SER A 566 40.40 12.04 -6.28
N ARG A 567 40.01 10.89 -6.87
CA ARG A 567 40.76 9.63 -6.76
C ARG A 567 41.89 9.53 -7.80
N CYS A 568 41.97 10.47 -8.74
CA CYS A 568 43.01 10.44 -9.76
C CYS A 568 44.35 10.86 -9.15
N VAL A 569 45.19 9.88 -8.87
CA VAL A 569 46.62 10.10 -8.66
C VAL A 569 47.17 10.73 -9.94
N LEU A 570 47.80 11.90 -9.82
CA LEU A 570 48.63 12.47 -10.87
C LEU A 570 49.74 11.44 -11.17
N VAL A 571 49.60 10.68 -12.25
CA VAL A 571 50.79 10.15 -12.92
C VAL A 571 51.40 11.36 -13.62
N GLU A 572 52.28 12.04 -12.89
CA GLU A 572 53.04 13.17 -13.41
C GLU A 572 53.80 12.70 -14.66
N LYS A 573 53.53 13.37 -15.77
CA LYS A 573 54.19 13.19 -17.06
C LYS A 573 55.66 13.58 -16.87
N GLN A 574 56.51 12.62 -16.51
CA GLN A 574 57.95 12.79 -16.52
C GLN A 574 58.48 12.34 -17.88
N GLU A 575 58.36 13.20 -18.89
CA GLU A 575 59.23 13.18 -20.07
C GLU A 575 59.02 14.47 -20.89
N ASP A 576 60.08 15.28 -20.89
CA ASP A 576 60.59 16.14 -21.98
C ASP A 576 61.15 17.47 -21.45
N ARG A 577 62.38 17.40 -20.92
CA ARG A 577 63.34 18.52 -21.06
C ARG A 577 64.40 18.08 -22.06
N PRO A 578 64.61 18.81 -23.17
CA PRO A 578 65.71 18.53 -24.08
C PRO A 578 67.02 18.92 -23.40
N SER A 579 67.90 17.96 -23.16
CA SER A 579 69.29 18.22 -22.84
C SER A 579 70.01 18.65 -24.11
N THR A 580 70.20 19.96 -24.23
CA THR A 580 71.13 20.58 -25.16
C THR A 580 72.56 20.08 -24.89
N SER A 581 73.19 19.62 -25.95
CA SER A 581 74.63 19.39 -26.10
C SER A 581 75.49 20.62 -25.80
N SER A 582 76.59 20.46 -25.06
CA SER A 582 77.88 21.14 -25.34
C SER A 582 78.99 20.75 -24.35
N GLN A 583 80.13 20.29 -24.90
CA GLN A 583 81.54 20.55 -24.48
C GLN A 583 81.95 20.04 -23.08
N PHE A 584 83.01 19.24 -22.86
CA PHE A 584 84.31 19.02 -23.51
C PHE A 584 84.73 17.55 -23.39
#